data_AF-A0AAD9EEJ8-F1
#
_entry.id   AF-A0AAD9EEJ8-F1
#
_cell.length_a   1.000
_cell.length_b   1.000
_cell.length_c   1.000
_cell.angle_alpha   90.00
_cell.angle_beta   90.00
_cell.angle_gamma   90.00
#
_symmetry.space_group_name_H-M   'P 1'
#
loop_
_entity.id
_entity.type
_entity.pdbx_description
1 polymer ?
#
loop_
_entity_poly.entity_id
_entity_poly.type
_entity_poly.pdbx_seq_one_letter_code
_entity_poly.pdbx_strand_id
1 'polypeptide(L)'
;MEAFLQTQAKFKLDKGLAKIPAALNKNYQRHGTKSYVHLLNKYKFEPTKAGPYVQTKRMAQRGLAAPGFNAPLGGRVSMKNVLVKKTDSGEQSGEVTAEDQQYDSMYLCEVSIGTPPQKFKLDFDTGSSDLWVFSTELSSSLQSNHNIFDASKSSTFKKLDDLSWKISYGDGSSASGDCGTDNLVLGGLTVENQVVELAQQLAPQFSQGTGDGLLGLAFSSINTVQRDGNIRDPQKTPVDNMIAQKDIPSGAELFTSAFYSERDEGNPKSFYTFGWIDTDLVSASGEEIHWTEIDSSQGFWMFESGSASVNGKAVGKSGNKAIADTGTTLALVADDVCEALYAAIPGSKYDDQQQGYVFPTSTKADDLPEFKVAVGDKEFVIQKEDLAFAPAEDGWWYGGVQSRGSNDFDILGDAFLKSIYAIWDQGNTRFGCVPKIEKTQNLTPPSGSATGSSKIETINRRW
;
A
#
# COMPACT_ATOMS: atom_id res chain seq x y z
N MET A 1 16.67 31.86 -65.17
CA MET A 1 15.60 31.86 -64.16
C MET A 1 14.22 32.08 -64.80
N GLU A 2 14.06 33.12 -65.62
CA GLU A 2 12.79 33.49 -66.24
C GLU A 2 12.23 32.43 -67.21
N ALA A 3 13.08 31.87 -68.08
CA ALA A 3 12.71 30.76 -68.96
C ALA A 3 12.25 29.50 -68.19
N PHE A 4 12.90 29.18 -67.06
CA PHE A 4 12.50 28.07 -66.18
C PHE A 4 11.11 28.29 -65.58
N LEU A 5 10.83 29.50 -65.08
CA LEU A 5 9.53 29.85 -64.53
C LEU A 5 8.43 29.83 -65.60
N GLN A 6 8.73 30.27 -66.83
CA GLN A 6 7.81 30.17 -67.96
C GLN A 6 7.51 28.73 -68.36
N THR A 7 8.51 27.85 -68.40
CA THR A 7 8.31 26.41 -68.65
C THR A 7 7.44 25.76 -67.57
N GLN A 8 7.67 26.10 -66.29
CA GLN A 8 6.87 25.58 -65.17
C GLN A 8 5.42 26.10 -65.20
N ALA A 9 5.22 27.38 -65.55
CA ALA A 9 3.89 27.96 -65.69
C ALA A 9 3.11 27.33 -66.86
N LYS A 10 3.77 27.11 -68.01
CA LYS A 10 3.18 26.43 -69.16
C LYS A 10 2.83 24.98 -68.83
N PHE A 11 3.72 24.24 -68.16
CA PHE A 11 3.45 22.87 -67.72
C PHE A 11 2.25 22.79 -66.78
N LYS A 12 2.15 23.73 -65.82
CA LYS A 12 1.02 23.81 -64.89
C LYS A 12 -0.31 24.06 -65.63
N LEU A 13 -0.31 24.93 -66.64
CA LEU A 13 -1.48 25.24 -67.46
C LEU A 13 -1.87 24.06 -68.37
N ASP A 14 -0.91 23.51 -69.12
CA ASP A 14 -1.14 22.42 -70.08
C ASP A 14 -1.60 21.11 -69.40
N LYS A 15 -1.23 20.91 -68.13
CA LYS A 15 -1.64 19.75 -67.33
C LYS A 15 -2.82 20.02 -66.39
N GLY A 16 -3.41 21.22 -66.42
CA GLY A 16 -4.56 21.58 -65.58
C GLY A 16 -4.27 21.49 -64.07
N LEU A 17 -3.02 21.71 -63.66
CA LEU A 17 -2.59 21.50 -62.28
C LEU A 17 -3.02 22.67 -61.38
N ALA A 18 -3.97 22.42 -60.49
CA ALA A 18 -4.34 23.34 -59.42
C ALA A 18 -3.66 22.94 -58.10
N LYS A 19 -3.38 23.92 -57.23
CA LYS A 19 -3.01 23.60 -55.84
C LYS A 19 -4.26 23.01 -55.18
N ILE A 20 -4.15 21.79 -54.66
CA ILE A 20 -5.20 21.21 -53.83
C ILE A 20 -5.14 21.90 -52.47
N PRO A 21 -6.16 22.67 -52.06
CA PRO A 21 -6.18 23.24 -50.72
C PRO A 21 -6.23 22.10 -49.71
N ALA A 22 -5.32 22.12 -48.74
CA ALA A 22 -5.39 21.19 -47.62
C ALA A 22 -6.69 21.46 -46.87
N ALA A 23 -7.65 20.54 -46.97
CA ALA A 23 -8.89 20.65 -46.23
C ALA A 23 -8.59 20.44 -44.75
N LEU A 24 -8.91 21.44 -43.93
CA LEU A 24 -8.90 21.28 -42.48
C LEU A 24 -9.92 20.20 -42.11
N ASN A 25 -9.48 19.21 -41.33
CA ASN A 25 -10.39 18.24 -40.76
C ASN A 25 -11.37 18.97 -39.83
N LYS A 26 -12.62 19.13 -40.28
CA LYS A 26 -13.68 19.84 -39.54
C LYS A 26 -14.04 19.16 -38.22
N ASN A 27 -13.71 17.88 -38.06
CA ASN A 27 -13.94 17.11 -36.85
C ASN A 27 -12.80 17.23 -35.83
N TYR A 28 -11.67 17.84 -36.20
CA TYR A 28 -10.54 18.01 -35.30
C TYR A 28 -10.68 19.28 -34.46
N GLN A 29 -10.96 19.11 -33.16
CA GLN A 29 -10.93 20.19 -32.20
C GLN A 29 -9.50 20.41 -31.69
N ARG A 30 -8.90 21.55 -32.03
CA ARG A 30 -7.55 21.90 -31.59
C ARG A 30 -7.54 22.09 -30.07
N HIS A 31 -6.69 21.35 -29.38
CA HIS A 31 -6.53 21.48 -27.94
C HIS A 31 -5.03 21.41 -27.62
N GLY A 32 -4.34 22.55 -27.70
CA GLY A 32 -2.87 22.69 -27.73
C GLY A 32 -2.09 21.59 -27.01
N THR A 33 -2.25 21.47 -25.70
CA THR A 33 -1.52 20.49 -24.88
C THR A 33 -1.92 19.03 -25.15
N LYS A 34 -3.22 18.73 -25.33
CA LYS A 34 -3.69 17.37 -25.67
C LYS A 34 -3.23 16.96 -27.07
N SER A 35 -3.24 17.89 -28.01
CA SER A 35 -2.71 17.70 -29.36
C SER A 35 -1.20 17.43 -29.34
N TYR A 36 -0.44 18.17 -28.53
CA TYR A 36 0.99 17.96 -28.34
C TYR A 36 1.28 16.59 -27.71
N VAL A 37 0.60 16.23 -26.62
CA VAL A 37 0.73 14.93 -25.94
C VAL A 37 0.33 13.77 -26.85
N HIS A 38 -0.71 13.93 -27.68
CA HIS A 38 -1.06 12.95 -28.70
C HIS A 38 0.10 12.73 -29.69
N LEU A 39 0.79 13.80 -30.12
CA LEU A 39 1.95 13.67 -31.00
C LEU A 39 3.14 13.02 -30.29
N LEU A 40 3.41 13.37 -29.03
CA LEU A 40 4.45 12.73 -28.22
C LEU A 40 4.20 11.22 -28.08
N ASN A 41 2.97 10.83 -27.76
CA ASN A 41 2.56 9.43 -27.70
C ASN A 41 2.62 8.73 -29.06
N LYS A 42 2.17 9.40 -30.13
CA LYS A 42 2.15 8.85 -31.49
C LYS A 42 3.56 8.56 -32.02
N TYR A 43 4.52 9.43 -31.71
CA TYR A 43 5.89 9.33 -32.21
C TYR A 43 6.90 8.85 -31.17
N LYS A 44 6.43 8.46 -29.98
CA LYS A 44 7.26 7.94 -28.86
C LYS A 44 8.36 8.91 -28.42
N PHE A 45 8.05 10.21 -28.36
CA PHE A 45 8.97 11.21 -27.84
C PHE A 45 8.86 11.31 -26.32
N GLU A 46 10.00 11.30 -25.64
CA GLU A 46 10.10 11.46 -24.19
C GLU A 46 10.40 12.91 -23.81
N PRO A 47 9.58 13.56 -22.96
CA PRO A 47 9.91 14.88 -22.45
C PRO A 47 11.14 14.83 -21.55
N THR A 48 12.15 15.64 -21.84
CA THR A 48 13.38 15.75 -21.03
C THR A 48 13.30 16.83 -19.94
N LYS A 49 12.14 17.45 -19.77
CA LYS A 49 11.88 18.53 -18.81
C LYS A 49 10.61 18.22 -18.02
N ALA A 50 10.59 18.61 -16.75
CA ALA A 50 9.43 18.45 -15.89
C ALA A 50 8.17 19.11 -16.48
N GLY A 51 7.01 18.49 -16.26
CA GLY A 51 5.74 18.97 -16.76
C GLY A 51 4.54 18.20 -16.21
N PRO A 52 3.32 18.57 -16.61
CA PRO A 52 2.08 17.98 -16.10
C PRO A 52 1.77 16.59 -16.67
N TYR A 53 2.72 15.95 -17.35
CA TYR A 53 2.56 14.62 -17.95
C TYR A 53 3.78 13.75 -17.61
N VAL A 54 3.56 12.47 -17.33
CA VAL A 54 4.59 11.49 -16.96
C VAL A 54 4.49 10.25 -17.87
N GLN A 55 5.61 9.60 -18.17
CA GLN A 55 5.59 8.29 -18.84
C GLN A 55 5.20 7.20 -17.83
N THR A 56 4.25 6.37 -18.21
CA THR A 56 3.90 5.14 -17.50
C THR A 56 3.78 4.01 -18.51
N LYS A 57 4.10 2.78 -18.09
CA LYS A 57 3.75 1.59 -18.87
C LYS A 57 2.27 1.32 -18.65
N ARG A 58 1.45 1.51 -19.67
CA ARG A 58 0.06 1.04 -19.64
C ARG A 58 -0.09 -0.27 -20.41
N MET A 59 -0.82 -1.18 -19.81
CA MET A 59 -1.30 -2.37 -20.47
C MET A 59 -2.29 -1.97 -21.56
N ALA A 60 -2.00 -2.38 -22.81
CA ALA A 60 -2.90 -2.18 -23.95
C ALA A 60 -3.29 -3.54 -24.51
N GLN A 61 -4.58 -3.85 -24.46
CA GLN A 61 -5.16 -5.05 -25.06
C GLN A 61 -5.69 -4.70 -26.47
N ARG A 62 -5.27 -5.47 -27.49
CA ARG A 62 -5.87 -5.43 -28.83
C ARG A 62 -6.57 -6.75 -29.12
N GLY A 63 -7.90 -6.72 -29.19
CA GLY A 63 -8.75 -7.86 -29.52
C GLY A 63 -9.90 -7.48 -30.46
N LEU A 64 -10.56 -8.48 -31.04
CA LEU A 64 -11.78 -8.29 -31.83
C LEU A 64 -12.93 -7.93 -30.88
N ALA A 65 -13.56 -6.76 -31.08
CA ALA A 65 -14.84 -6.49 -30.44
C ALA A 65 -15.90 -7.34 -31.14
N ALA A 66 -16.48 -8.31 -30.44
CA ALA A 66 -17.63 -9.04 -30.96
C ALA A 66 -18.82 -8.06 -31.13
N PRO A 67 -19.65 -8.19 -32.18
CA PRO A 67 -20.84 -7.35 -32.34
C PRO A 67 -21.71 -7.45 -31.08
N GLY A 68 -21.92 -6.31 -30.39
CA GLY A 68 -22.75 -6.24 -29.19
C GLY A 68 -22.00 -6.18 -27.84
N PHE A 69 -20.66 -6.21 -27.81
CA PHE A 69 -19.87 -6.07 -26.58
C PHE A 69 -18.94 -4.83 -26.61
N ASN A 70 -18.84 -4.13 -25.48
CA ASN A 70 -17.97 -2.96 -25.28
C ASN A 70 -16.53 -3.32 -24.83
N ALA A 71 -16.14 -4.60 -24.84
CA ALA A 71 -14.82 -5.06 -24.42
C ALA A 71 -14.20 -6.05 -25.43
N PRO A 72 -12.87 -6.01 -25.65
CA PRO A 72 -12.17 -6.94 -26.53
C PRO A 72 -12.14 -8.35 -25.91
N LEU A 73 -12.65 -9.35 -26.64
CA LEU A 73 -12.57 -10.77 -26.28
C LEU A 73 -11.35 -11.40 -26.96
N GLY A 74 -10.35 -11.80 -26.17
CA GLY A 74 -9.09 -12.38 -26.68
C GLY A 74 -8.24 -11.35 -27.44
N GLY A 75 -6.97 -11.23 -27.08
CA GLY A 75 -6.12 -10.23 -27.72
C GLY A 75 -4.66 -10.32 -27.30
N ARG A 76 -3.76 -9.88 -28.18
CA ARG A 76 -2.36 -9.66 -27.79
C ARG A 76 -2.33 -8.50 -26.79
N VAL A 77 -1.93 -8.80 -25.57
CA VAL A 77 -1.57 -7.80 -24.57
C VAL A 77 -0.17 -7.28 -24.91
N SER A 78 -0.01 -5.97 -24.91
CA SER A 78 1.29 -5.32 -25.08
C SER A 78 1.41 -4.20 -24.08
N MET A 79 2.55 -4.12 -23.40
CA MET A 79 2.91 -2.95 -22.62
C MET A 79 3.36 -1.84 -23.55
N LYS A 80 2.81 -0.64 -23.33
CA LYS A 80 3.19 0.54 -24.08
C LYS A 80 3.51 1.67 -23.11
N ASN A 81 4.69 2.25 -23.28
CA ASN A 81 5.00 3.52 -22.69
C ASN A 81 4.04 4.57 -23.27
N VAL A 82 3.27 5.19 -22.38
CA VAL A 82 2.35 6.26 -22.73
C VAL A 82 2.55 7.43 -21.77
N LEU A 83 2.55 8.62 -22.34
CA LEU A 83 2.51 9.88 -21.62
C LEU A 83 1.08 10.12 -21.15
N VAL A 84 0.87 10.12 -19.83
CA VAL A 84 -0.42 10.40 -19.20
C VAL A 84 -0.36 11.74 -18.47
N LYS A 85 -1.49 12.45 -18.41
CA LYS A 85 -1.59 13.66 -17.57
C LYS A 85 -1.45 13.18 -16.12
N LYS A 86 -0.64 13.88 -15.31
CA LYS A 86 -0.75 13.75 -13.85
C LYS A 86 -2.23 13.99 -13.51
N THR A 87 -2.84 13.10 -12.73
CA THR A 87 -4.24 13.23 -12.30
C THR A 87 -4.40 14.57 -11.56
N ASP A 88 -5.63 15.09 -11.43
CA ASP A 88 -5.84 16.38 -10.74
C ASP A 88 -5.52 16.29 -9.23
N SER A 89 -5.16 15.10 -8.72
CA SER A 89 -4.50 14.83 -7.43
C SER A 89 -2.97 14.98 -7.44
N GLY A 90 -2.34 15.19 -8.59
CA GLY A 90 -0.88 15.28 -8.70
C GLY A 90 -0.13 13.95 -8.67
N GLU A 91 -0.84 12.81 -8.56
CA GLU A 91 -0.24 11.47 -8.36
C GLU A 91 0.89 11.20 -9.34
N GLN A 92 2.05 10.90 -8.76
CA GLN A 92 3.20 10.38 -9.48
C GLN A 92 2.99 8.89 -9.73
N SER A 93 3.59 8.34 -10.80
CA SER A 93 3.60 6.88 -10.99
C SER A 93 4.23 6.23 -9.75
N GLY A 94 3.61 5.16 -9.25
CA GLY A 94 4.01 4.46 -8.04
C GLY A 94 3.30 4.93 -6.75
N GLU A 95 2.34 5.86 -6.79
CA GLU A 95 1.56 6.24 -5.60
C GLU A 95 0.26 5.44 -5.49
N VAL A 96 -0.06 4.93 -4.29
CA VAL A 96 -1.29 4.19 -3.99
C VAL A 96 -1.92 4.80 -2.75
N THR A 97 -3.15 5.31 -2.86
CA THR A 97 -3.92 5.74 -1.69
C THR A 97 -4.28 4.51 -0.83
N ALA A 98 -4.11 4.65 0.48
CA ALA A 98 -4.52 3.68 1.47
C ALA A 98 -5.75 4.24 2.21
N GLU A 99 -6.85 3.49 2.23
CA GLU A 99 -8.12 3.90 2.82
C GLU A 99 -8.24 3.32 4.22
N ASP A 100 -8.33 4.20 5.23
CA ASP A 100 -8.62 3.80 6.62
C ASP A 100 -9.86 2.91 6.71
N GLN A 101 -9.81 1.89 7.57
CA GLN A 101 -10.94 1.07 7.95
C GLN A 101 -11.05 0.93 9.48
N GLN A 102 -12.27 1.11 9.97
CA GLN A 102 -12.69 0.79 11.34
C GLN A 102 -11.78 1.40 12.44
N TYR A 103 -11.61 2.73 12.43
CA TYR A 103 -10.83 3.46 13.44
C TYR A 103 -9.33 3.20 13.36
N ASP A 104 -8.76 3.24 12.17
CA ASP A 104 -7.32 2.99 11.93
C ASP A 104 -6.91 1.55 12.23
N SER A 105 -7.82 0.59 12.06
CA SER A 105 -7.55 -0.84 12.29
C SER A 105 -6.88 -1.56 11.11
N MET A 106 -6.84 -0.93 9.94
CA MET A 106 -6.10 -1.35 8.75
C MET A 106 -6.27 -0.30 7.65
N TYR A 107 -5.37 -0.32 6.68
CA TYR A 107 -5.39 0.60 5.55
C TYR A 107 -5.47 -0.15 4.22
N LEU A 108 -6.64 -0.09 3.57
CA LEU A 108 -6.87 -0.84 2.34
C LEU A 108 -6.44 -0.07 1.09
N CYS A 109 -5.66 -0.72 0.25
CA CYS A 109 -5.12 -0.19 -1.00
C CYS A 109 -5.84 -0.78 -2.21
N GLU A 110 -6.31 0.07 -3.14
CA GLU A 110 -6.88 -0.42 -4.40
C GLU A 110 -5.76 -0.89 -5.34
N VAL A 111 -5.82 -2.16 -5.74
CA VAL A 111 -4.99 -2.73 -6.81
C VAL A 111 -5.86 -3.32 -7.90
N SER A 112 -5.25 -3.73 -9.01
CA SER A 112 -5.94 -4.55 -10.00
C SER A 112 -5.12 -5.75 -10.44
N ILE A 113 -5.77 -6.89 -10.64
CA ILE A 113 -5.14 -8.14 -11.07
C ILE A 113 -5.82 -8.62 -12.35
N GLY A 114 -5.03 -9.04 -13.35
CA GLY A 114 -5.52 -9.69 -14.56
C GLY A 114 -5.75 -8.80 -15.77
N THR A 115 -6.17 -9.45 -16.87
CA THR A 115 -6.45 -8.80 -18.17
C THR A 115 -7.80 -9.27 -18.77
N PRO A 116 -8.86 -8.44 -18.77
CA PRO A 116 -8.89 -7.07 -18.27
C PRO A 116 -8.70 -6.98 -16.74
N PRO A 117 -8.24 -5.83 -16.21
CA PRO A 117 -7.99 -5.67 -14.78
C PRO A 117 -9.26 -5.87 -13.94
N GLN A 118 -9.17 -6.72 -12.92
CA GLN A 118 -10.16 -6.91 -11.86
C GLN A 118 -9.68 -6.17 -10.60
N LYS A 119 -10.52 -5.37 -9.96
CA LYS A 119 -10.12 -4.50 -8.84
C LYS A 119 -10.30 -5.19 -7.49
N PHE A 120 -9.38 -4.91 -6.57
CA PHE A 120 -9.38 -5.42 -5.20
C PHE A 120 -8.93 -4.35 -4.24
N LYS A 121 -9.47 -4.38 -3.01
CA LYS A 121 -8.97 -3.64 -1.86
C LYS A 121 -8.11 -4.57 -1.01
N LEU A 122 -6.79 -4.46 -1.11
CA LEU A 122 -5.86 -5.32 -0.36
C LEU A 122 -5.26 -4.59 0.81
N ASP A 123 -5.05 -5.33 1.89
CA ASP A 123 -4.26 -4.86 3.02
C ASP A 123 -2.76 -5.06 2.70
N PHE A 124 -1.98 -3.98 2.77
CA PHE A 124 -0.55 -4.02 2.44
C PHE A 124 0.22 -4.30 3.72
N ASP A 125 0.93 -5.41 3.76
CA ASP A 125 1.38 -6.00 5.02
C ASP A 125 2.90 -6.21 5.01
N THR A 126 3.66 -5.35 5.72
CA THR A 126 5.11 -5.49 5.87
C THR A 126 5.55 -6.57 6.87
N GLY A 127 4.60 -7.24 7.54
CA GLY A 127 4.78 -8.41 8.39
C GLY A 127 4.61 -9.75 7.65
N SER A 128 4.16 -9.77 6.40
CA SER A 128 4.06 -11.01 5.58
C SER A 128 4.58 -10.86 4.15
N SER A 129 4.63 -11.96 3.38
CA SER A 129 5.23 -11.98 2.03
C SER A 129 4.37 -12.65 0.96
N ASP A 130 3.09 -12.84 1.26
CA ASP A 130 2.15 -13.55 0.40
C ASP A 130 1.21 -12.53 -0.25
N LEU A 131 0.97 -12.67 -1.56
CA LEU A 131 -0.06 -11.90 -2.24
C LEU A 131 -1.22 -12.84 -2.51
N TRP A 132 -2.24 -12.75 -1.68
CA TRP A 132 -3.41 -13.60 -1.80
C TRP A 132 -4.70 -12.79 -1.92
N VAL A 133 -5.66 -13.34 -2.65
CA VAL A 133 -6.95 -12.69 -2.91
C VAL A 133 -8.11 -13.66 -2.73
N PHE A 134 -9.26 -13.09 -2.35
CA PHE A 134 -10.54 -13.81 -2.42
C PHE A 134 -10.77 -14.26 -3.86
N SER A 135 -11.10 -15.52 -4.05
CA SER A 135 -11.21 -16.13 -5.37
C SER A 135 -12.55 -16.83 -5.57
N THR A 136 -12.91 -17.09 -6.83
CA THR A 136 -14.10 -17.89 -7.17
C THR A 136 -14.07 -19.32 -6.63
N GLU A 137 -12.94 -19.76 -6.08
CA GLU A 137 -12.75 -21.09 -5.49
C GLU A 137 -13.22 -21.17 -4.02
N LEU A 138 -13.49 -20.01 -3.38
CA LEU A 138 -14.15 -19.95 -2.07
C LEU A 138 -15.60 -20.45 -2.14
N SER A 139 -16.17 -20.83 -0.99
CA SER A 139 -17.61 -21.09 -0.91
C SER A 139 -18.42 -19.82 -1.22
N SER A 140 -19.60 -19.96 -1.83
CA SER A 140 -20.44 -18.82 -2.24
C SER A 140 -20.84 -17.90 -1.08
N SER A 141 -20.92 -18.41 0.15
CA SER A 141 -21.20 -17.61 1.34
C SER A 141 -20.04 -16.68 1.73
N LEU A 142 -18.79 -17.06 1.43
CA LEU A 142 -17.60 -16.25 1.70
C LEU A 142 -17.33 -15.23 0.58
N GLN A 143 -18.01 -15.38 -0.56
CA GLN A 143 -17.86 -14.48 -1.70
C GLN A 143 -18.73 -13.21 -1.59
N SER A 144 -19.73 -13.18 -0.71
CA SER A 144 -20.63 -12.03 -0.57
C SER A 144 -19.92 -10.82 0.05
N ASN A 145 -20.14 -9.63 -0.51
CA ASN A 145 -19.59 -8.33 -0.07
C ASN A 145 -18.09 -8.11 -0.30
N HIS A 146 -17.41 -9.02 -1.00
CA HIS A 146 -16.00 -8.87 -1.39
C HIS A 146 -15.87 -8.83 -2.92
N ASN A 147 -14.78 -8.24 -3.41
CA ASN A 147 -14.37 -8.43 -4.80
C ASN A 147 -13.69 -9.79 -4.93
N ILE A 148 -14.13 -10.57 -5.92
CA ILE A 148 -13.72 -11.96 -6.08
C ILE A 148 -12.94 -12.12 -7.37
N PHE A 149 -11.72 -12.64 -7.27
CA PHE A 149 -10.88 -12.92 -8.43
C PHE A 149 -11.42 -14.12 -9.21
N ASP A 150 -11.79 -13.85 -10.46
CA ASP A 150 -12.21 -14.85 -11.42
C ASP A 150 -11.08 -15.07 -12.44
N ALA A 151 -10.28 -16.11 -12.21
CA ALA A 151 -9.17 -16.48 -13.07
C ALA A 151 -9.60 -16.72 -14.53
N SER A 152 -10.83 -17.20 -14.76
CA SER A 152 -11.36 -17.49 -16.10
C SER A 152 -11.63 -16.22 -16.94
N LYS A 153 -11.78 -15.07 -16.28
CA LYS A 153 -11.97 -13.76 -16.91
C LYS A 153 -10.66 -13.06 -17.25
N SER A 154 -9.52 -13.57 -16.81
CA SER A 154 -8.22 -12.99 -17.12
C SER A 154 -7.52 -13.75 -18.24
N SER A 155 -7.25 -13.06 -19.34
CA SER A 155 -6.49 -13.59 -20.50
C SER A 155 -4.98 -13.72 -20.26
N THR A 156 -4.46 -13.20 -19.15
CA THR A 156 -3.04 -13.29 -18.76
C THR A 156 -2.80 -14.25 -17.60
N PHE A 157 -3.85 -14.73 -16.95
CA PHE A 157 -3.74 -15.71 -15.88
C PHE A 157 -3.14 -17.02 -16.40
N LYS A 158 -2.23 -17.59 -15.60
CA LYS A 158 -1.70 -18.95 -15.80
C LYS A 158 -1.72 -19.66 -14.47
N LYS A 159 -2.40 -20.81 -14.41
CA LYS A 159 -2.39 -21.68 -13.23
C LYS A 159 -0.98 -22.25 -13.01
N LEU A 160 -0.59 -22.41 -11.75
CA LEU A 160 0.61 -23.12 -11.33
C LEU A 160 0.17 -24.41 -10.61
N ASP A 161 -0.03 -25.49 -11.38
CA ASP A 161 -0.71 -26.71 -10.91
C ASP A 161 0.03 -27.45 -9.79
N ASP A 162 1.33 -27.20 -9.64
CA ASP A 162 2.21 -27.82 -8.65
C ASP A 162 2.44 -26.95 -7.40
N LEU A 163 1.85 -25.75 -7.35
CA LEU A 163 2.02 -24.81 -6.24
C LEU A 163 0.74 -24.63 -5.43
N SER A 164 0.93 -24.59 -4.12
CA SER A 164 -0.09 -24.33 -3.10
C SER A 164 0.45 -23.39 -2.04
N TRP A 165 -0.39 -22.80 -1.21
CA TRP A 165 0.04 -21.90 -0.15
C TRP A 165 -0.81 -22.09 1.10
N LYS A 166 -0.23 -21.78 2.25
CA LYS A 166 -0.92 -21.81 3.54
C LYS A 166 -0.20 -20.91 4.53
N ILE A 167 -0.89 -19.86 4.95
CA ILE A 167 -0.40 -18.88 5.90
C ILE A 167 -1.18 -18.93 7.22
N SER A 168 -0.53 -18.53 8.29
CA SER A 168 -1.14 -18.28 9.60
C SER A 168 -0.51 -17.01 10.17
N TYR A 169 -1.34 -16.09 10.60
CA TYR A 169 -0.94 -14.78 11.10
C TYR A 169 -0.82 -14.79 12.63
N GLY A 170 -0.23 -13.72 13.19
CA GLY A 170 -0.01 -13.57 14.63
C GLY A 170 -1.31 -13.64 15.44
N ASP A 171 -2.40 -13.12 14.87
CA ASP A 171 -3.76 -13.13 15.43
C ASP A 171 -4.48 -14.48 15.39
N GLY A 172 -3.80 -15.52 14.88
CA GLY A 172 -4.35 -16.85 14.69
C GLY A 172 -5.31 -16.98 13.51
N SER A 173 -5.51 -15.93 12.72
CA SER A 173 -6.19 -16.05 11.43
C SER A 173 -5.33 -16.83 10.44
N SER A 174 -5.97 -17.42 9.44
CA SER A 174 -5.29 -18.28 8.45
C SER A 174 -5.99 -18.25 7.11
N ALA A 175 -5.21 -18.42 6.05
CA ALA A 175 -5.70 -18.55 4.69
C ALA A 175 -4.89 -19.61 3.93
N SER A 176 -5.50 -20.24 2.94
CA SER A 176 -4.81 -21.22 2.09
C SER A 176 -5.54 -21.45 0.78
N GLY A 177 -4.82 -22.02 -0.17
CA GLY A 177 -5.34 -22.46 -1.45
C GLY A 177 -4.23 -22.80 -2.42
N ASP A 178 -4.44 -22.44 -3.69
CA ASP A 178 -3.49 -22.71 -4.76
C ASP A 178 -3.00 -21.42 -5.42
N CYS A 179 -2.11 -21.54 -6.42
CA CYS A 179 -1.42 -20.40 -6.99
C CYS A 179 -1.65 -20.29 -8.52
N GLY A 180 -1.55 -19.06 -9.00
CA GLY A 180 -1.35 -18.76 -10.42
C GLY A 180 -0.41 -17.57 -10.58
N THR A 181 -0.05 -17.25 -11.82
CA THR A 181 0.58 -15.96 -12.15
C THR A 181 -0.39 -15.09 -12.92
N ASP A 182 -0.39 -13.79 -12.63
CA ASP A 182 -1.07 -12.80 -13.45
C ASP A 182 -0.37 -11.44 -13.39
N ASN A 183 -0.88 -10.46 -14.14
CA ASN A 183 -0.41 -9.08 -14.06
C ASN A 183 -1.05 -8.38 -12.86
N LEU A 184 -0.23 -7.82 -11.98
CA LEU A 184 -0.65 -6.95 -10.88
C LEU A 184 -0.43 -5.48 -11.30
N VAL A 185 -1.41 -4.63 -11.04
CA VAL A 185 -1.36 -3.18 -11.31
C VAL A 185 -1.63 -2.43 -10.01
N LEU A 186 -0.69 -1.58 -9.61
CA LEU A 186 -0.85 -0.67 -8.46
C LEU A 186 -0.13 0.64 -8.73
N GLY A 187 -0.74 1.77 -8.35
CA GLY A 187 -0.16 3.10 -8.51
C GLY A 187 0.28 3.44 -9.94
N GLY A 188 -0.34 2.82 -10.95
CA GLY A 188 0.07 2.97 -12.35
C GLY A 188 1.34 2.21 -12.74
N LEU A 189 1.94 1.43 -11.85
CA LEU A 189 2.93 0.41 -12.14
C LEU A 189 2.24 -0.90 -12.52
N THR A 190 2.92 -1.75 -13.30
CA THR A 190 2.41 -3.08 -13.66
C THR A 190 3.54 -4.08 -13.43
N VAL A 191 3.31 -4.99 -12.50
CA VAL A 191 4.19 -6.12 -12.19
C VAL A 191 3.70 -7.32 -13.00
N GLU A 192 4.49 -7.74 -13.98
CA GLU A 192 4.12 -8.86 -14.86
C GLU A 192 4.39 -10.22 -14.19
N ASN A 193 3.51 -11.19 -14.43
CA ASN A 193 3.61 -12.56 -13.90
C ASN A 193 3.85 -12.63 -12.38
N GLN A 194 3.25 -11.72 -11.62
CA GLN A 194 3.22 -11.80 -10.16
C GLN A 194 2.49 -13.09 -9.76
N VAL A 195 3.03 -13.83 -8.81
CA VAL A 195 2.31 -14.95 -8.20
C VAL A 195 1.15 -14.38 -7.40
N VAL A 196 -0.05 -14.87 -7.71
CA VAL A 196 -1.31 -14.55 -7.05
C VAL A 196 -1.82 -15.84 -6.43
N GLU A 197 -1.96 -15.81 -5.12
CA GLU A 197 -2.40 -16.91 -4.29
C GLU A 197 -3.93 -16.86 -4.17
N LEU A 198 -4.61 -17.88 -4.69
CA LEU A 198 -6.06 -17.93 -4.76
C LEU A 198 -6.59 -18.58 -3.50
N ALA A 199 -7.33 -17.82 -2.68
CA ALA A 199 -7.91 -18.37 -1.47
C ALA A 199 -8.98 -19.41 -1.79
N GLN A 200 -8.87 -20.58 -1.14
CA GLN A 200 -9.86 -21.66 -1.11
C GLN A 200 -10.44 -21.82 0.29
N GLN A 201 -9.67 -21.47 1.32
CA GLN A 201 -10.08 -21.47 2.72
C GLN A 201 -9.62 -20.19 3.40
N LEU A 202 -10.50 -19.61 4.23
CA LEU A 202 -10.25 -18.40 5.00
C LEU A 202 -10.78 -18.58 6.42
N ALA A 203 -10.04 -18.05 7.38
CA ALA A 203 -10.54 -17.89 8.75
C ALA A 203 -11.70 -16.85 8.79
N PRO A 204 -12.64 -16.97 9.73
CA PRO A 204 -13.80 -16.06 9.84
C PRO A 204 -13.44 -14.57 9.88
N GLN A 205 -12.28 -14.23 10.46
CA GLN A 205 -11.73 -12.87 10.57
C GLN A 205 -11.65 -12.14 9.22
N PHE A 206 -11.32 -12.85 8.14
CA PHE A 206 -11.23 -12.26 6.80
C PHE A 206 -12.61 -12.00 6.22
N SER A 207 -13.54 -12.94 6.39
CA SER A 207 -14.91 -12.84 5.84
C SER A 207 -15.79 -11.78 6.51
N GLN A 208 -15.39 -11.28 7.68
CA GLN A 208 -16.08 -10.20 8.40
C GLN A 208 -15.49 -8.82 8.11
N GLY A 209 -14.33 -8.79 7.44
CA GLY A 209 -13.63 -7.58 7.05
C GLY A 209 -14.17 -6.94 5.78
N THR A 210 -13.58 -5.80 5.40
CA THR A 210 -13.86 -5.10 4.15
C THR A 210 -12.77 -5.27 3.09
N GLY A 211 -11.66 -5.92 3.44
CA GLY A 211 -10.55 -6.24 2.54
C GLY A 211 -10.84 -7.48 1.70
N ASP A 212 -10.25 -7.53 0.51
CA ASP A 212 -10.39 -8.60 -0.47
C ASP A 212 -9.16 -9.55 -0.51
N GLY A 213 -8.23 -9.38 0.43
CA GLY A 213 -6.98 -10.13 0.52
C GLY A 213 -5.83 -9.29 1.07
N LEU A 214 -4.62 -9.86 1.07
CA LEU A 214 -3.40 -9.20 1.53
C LEU A 214 -2.35 -9.13 0.40
N LEU A 215 -1.49 -8.13 0.49
CA LEU A 215 -0.29 -7.97 -0.32
C LEU A 215 0.92 -7.84 0.60
N GLY A 216 1.67 -8.93 0.72
CA GLY A 216 2.88 -8.98 1.53
C GLY A 216 4.02 -8.11 0.98
N LEU A 217 4.62 -7.32 1.88
CA LEU A 217 5.70 -6.38 1.64
C LEU A 217 6.94 -6.65 2.53
N ALA A 218 6.94 -7.74 3.31
CA ALA A 218 8.15 -8.27 3.94
C ALA A 218 9.10 -8.89 2.89
N PHE A 219 10.19 -9.50 3.35
CA PHE A 219 11.15 -10.13 2.42
C PHE A 219 10.61 -11.46 1.91
N SER A 220 10.69 -11.70 0.60
CA SER A 220 10.23 -12.95 -0.06
C SER A 220 10.72 -14.25 0.57
N SER A 221 11.76 -14.19 1.39
CA SER A 221 12.26 -15.34 2.14
C SER A 221 11.19 -15.98 3.01
N ILE A 222 10.13 -15.28 3.46
CA ILE A 222 9.05 -15.87 4.28
C ILE A 222 7.74 -16.14 3.53
N ASN A 223 7.70 -15.99 2.20
CA ASN A 223 6.53 -16.38 1.42
C ASN A 223 6.17 -17.87 1.64
N THR A 224 4.88 -18.16 1.78
CA THR A 224 4.40 -19.49 2.23
C THR A 224 4.12 -20.48 1.12
N VAL A 225 4.35 -20.11 -0.13
CA VAL A 225 4.13 -21.00 -1.27
C VAL A 225 4.99 -22.27 -1.14
N GLN A 226 4.35 -23.40 -1.46
CA GLN A 226 4.87 -24.74 -1.41
C GLN A 226 4.64 -25.43 -2.74
N ARG A 227 5.66 -26.13 -3.20
CA ARG A 227 5.61 -27.07 -4.31
C ARG A 227 5.23 -28.46 -3.80
N ASP A 228 4.36 -29.13 -4.55
CA ASP A 228 3.88 -30.49 -4.26
C ASP A 228 3.32 -30.64 -2.82
N GLY A 229 2.80 -29.54 -2.25
CA GLY A 229 2.12 -29.48 -0.95
C GLY A 229 3.00 -29.58 0.31
N ASN A 230 4.32 -29.61 0.18
CA ASN A 230 5.22 -29.67 1.34
C ASN A 230 6.66 -29.17 1.11
N ILE A 231 7.07 -28.87 -0.13
CA ILE A 231 8.40 -28.36 -0.43
C ILE A 231 8.32 -26.84 -0.45
N ARG A 232 8.99 -26.17 0.48
CA ARG A 232 9.02 -24.70 0.51
C ARG A 232 9.56 -24.16 -0.83
N ASP A 233 8.78 -23.31 -1.47
CA ASP A 233 9.11 -22.68 -2.75
C ASP A 233 8.70 -21.20 -2.71
N PRO A 234 9.40 -20.38 -1.91
CA PRO A 234 8.99 -18.99 -1.67
C PRO A 234 8.99 -18.20 -2.99
N GLN A 235 7.88 -17.56 -3.28
CA GLN A 235 7.71 -16.72 -4.45
C GLN A 235 8.06 -15.27 -4.12
N LYS A 236 8.34 -14.48 -5.16
CA LYS A 236 8.71 -13.07 -5.01
C LYS A 236 7.51 -12.20 -4.64
N THR A 237 7.71 -11.29 -3.68
CA THR A 237 6.79 -10.19 -3.40
C THR A 237 6.72 -9.21 -4.58
N PRO A 238 5.67 -8.36 -4.64
CA PRO A 238 5.56 -7.34 -5.68
C PRO A 238 6.78 -6.42 -5.78
N VAL A 239 7.38 -6.02 -4.67
CA VAL A 239 8.56 -5.14 -4.67
C VAL A 239 9.78 -5.84 -5.27
N ASP A 240 10.03 -7.10 -4.89
CA ASP A 240 11.12 -7.90 -5.48
C ASP A 240 10.94 -8.07 -6.99
N ASN A 241 9.69 -8.23 -7.45
CA ASN A 241 9.38 -8.29 -8.87
C ASN A 241 9.53 -6.93 -9.56
N MET A 242 9.10 -5.82 -8.96
CA MET A 242 9.32 -4.46 -9.50
C MET A 242 10.80 -4.14 -9.69
N ILE A 243 11.64 -4.52 -8.72
CA ILE A 243 13.10 -4.37 -8.79
C ILE A 243 13.66 -5.21 -9.94
N ALA A 244 13.31 -6.50 -9.99
CA ALA A 244 13.80 -7.42 -11.03
C ALA A 244 13.36 -7.00 -12.45
N GLN A 245 12.17 -6.43 -12.59
CA GLN A 245 11.59 -5.97 -13.85
C GLN A 245 12.01 -4.53 -14.22
N LYS A 246 12.70 -3.82 -13.31
CA LYS A 246 13.09 -2.41 -13.44
C LYS A 246 11.89 -1.49 -13.65
N ASP A 247 10.79 -1.79 -12.96
CA ASP A 247 9.60 -0.93 -12.96
C ASP A 247 9.78 0.27 -12.02
N ILE A 248 10.66 0.14 -11.03
CA ILE A 248 11.15 1.23 -10.20
C ILE A 248 12.63 1.56 -10.50
N PRO A 249 13.10 2.80 -10.25
CA PRO A 249 14.47 3.19 -10.56
C PRO A 249 15.50 2.42 -9.73
N SER A 250 16.62 2.01 -10.34
CA SER A 250 17.69 1.27 -9.64
C SER A 250 18.37 2.04 -8.51
N GLY A 251 18.22 3.37 -8.47
CA GLY A 251 18.69 4.22 -7.37
C GLY A 251 17.65 4.45 -6.28
N ALA A 252 16.47 3.85 -6.42
CA ALA A 252 15.32 3.99 -5.53
C ALA A 252 14.55 2.66 -5.50
N GLU A 253 15.24 1.56 -5.19
CA GLU A 253 14.67 0.22 -5.02
C GLU A 253 13.98 0.11 -3.65
N LEU A 254 12.99 0.98 -3.45
CA LEU A 254 12.33 1.24 -2.17
C LEU A 254 10.83 1.47 -2.36
N PHE A 255 10.08 1.36 -1.27
CA PHE A 255 8.74 1.92 -1.14
C PHE A 255 8.64 2.77 0.14
N THR A 256 7.57 3.54 0.28
CA THR A 256 7.31 4.37 1.48
C THR A 256 5.88 4.22 1.94
N SER A 257 5.60 4.54 3.20
CA SER A 257 4.24 4.64 3.75
C SER A 257 4.09 5.88 4.62
N ALA A 258 2.95 6.55 4.47
CA ALA A 258 2.51 7.64 5.33
C ALA A 258 1.05 7.37 5.72
N PHE A 259 0.81 7.15 7.02
CA PHE A 259 -0.52 6.87 7.54
C PHE A 259 -1.07 8.03 8.36
N TYR A 260 -2.36 8.25 8.22
CA TYR A 260 -3.13 9.28 8.90
C TYR A 260 -4.34 8.66 9.58
N SER A 261 -4.74 9.24 10.70
CA SER A 261 -5.98 8.87 11.38
C SER A 261 -7.18 9.56 10.72
N GLU A 262 -8.36 8.93 10.79
CA GLU A 262 -9.62 9.65 10.51
C GLU A 262 -9.86 10.85 11.44
N ARG A 263 -9.10 10.95 12.55
CA ARG A 263 -9.17 12.05 13.51
C ARG A 263 -8.27 13.23 13.17
N ASP A 264 -7.39 13.09 12.18
CA ASP A 264 -6.40 14.10 11.79
C ASP A 264 -7.07 15.32 11.13
N GLU A 265 -6.56 16.50 11.46
CA GLU A 265 -7.10 17.76 10.94
C GLU A 265 -6.91 17.87 9.42
N GLY A 266 -7.99 18.21 8.70
CA GLY A 266 -7.95 18.40 7.25
C GLY A 266 -8.18 17.12 6.44
N ASN A 267 -8.42 15.99 7.10
CA ASN A 267 -8.68 14.68 6.48
C ASN A 267 -7.61 14.32 5.42
N PRO A 268 -6.32 14.32 5.78
CA PRO A 268 -5.27 13.83 4.90
C PRO A 268 -5.53 12.37 4.51
N LYS A 269 -4.91 11.93 3.41
CA LYS A 269 -5.08 10.56 2.92
C LYS A 269 -3.81 9.78 3.14
N SER A 270 -3.94 8.60 3.76
CA SER A 270 -2.86 7.64 3.84
C SER A 270 -2.44 7.18 2.45
N PHE A 271 -1.15 6.86 2.28
CA PHE A 271 -0.64 6.39 1.01
C PHE A 271 0.64 5.56 1.14
N TYR A 272 0.90 4.80 0.08
CA TYR A 272 2.19 4.20 -0.22
C TYR A 272 2.79 4.83 -1.48
N THR A 273 4.12 4.85 -1.56
CA THR A 273 4.84 5.14 -2.81
C THR A 273 5.78 4.01 -3.16
N PHE A 274 6.01 3.77 -4.44
CA PHE A 274 6.96 2.76 -4.94
C PHE A 274 7.95 3.45 -5.89
N GLY A 275 9.24 3.36 -5.57
CA GLY A 275 10.32 3.89 -6.41
C GLY A 275 10.69 5.36 -6.18
N TRP A 276 10.14 6.03 -5.16
CA TRP A 276 10.45 7.42 -4.83
C TRP A 276 10.07 7.78 -3.39
N ILE A 277 10.68 8.84 -2.87
CA ILE A 277 10.45 9.39 -1.52
C ILE A 277 9.77 10.76 -1.67
N ASP A 278 8.74 11.02 -0.87
CA ASP A 278 8.10 12.33 -0.77
C ASP A 278 9.01 13.32 -0.02
N THR A 279 9.69 14.16 -0.80
CA THR A 279 10.61 15.17 -0.27
C THR A 279 9.92 16.30 0.48
N ASP A 280 8.63 16.54 0.21
CA ASP A 280 7.86 17.58 0.88
C ASP A 280 7.51 17.13 2.30
N LEU A 281 7.12 15.86 2.50
CA LEU A 281 6.96 15.27 3.84
C LEU A 281 8.27 15.24 4.62
N VAL A 282 9.38 14.83 3.99
CA VAL A 282 10.71 14.88 4.63
C VAL A 282 11.05 16.30 5.06
N SER A 283 10.87 17.29 4.18
CA SER A 283 11.15 18.69 4.48
C SER A 283 10.22 19.25 5.57
N ALA A 284 8.95 18.84 5.58
CA ALA A 284 7.96 19.26 6.57
C ALA A 284 8.26 18.73 7.98
N SER A 285 8.93 17.59 8.10
CA SER A 285 9.38 17.05 9.39
C SER A 285 10.40 17.95 10.09
N GLY A 286 11.15 18.76 9.33
CA GLY A 286 12.25 19.57 9.83
C GLY A 286 13.51 18.77 10.18
N GLU A 287 13.56 17.48 9.84
CA GLU A 287 14.66 16.57 10.15
C GLU A 287 15.21 15.86 8.91
N GLU A 288 16.45 15.38 9.00
CA GLU A 288 16.99 14.45 8.01
C GLU A 288 16.45 13.03 8.25
N ILE A 289 16.38 12.23 7.19
CA ILE A 289 15.95 10.83 7.29
C ILE A 289 16.93 10.08 8.20
N HIS A 290 16.38 9.52 9.27
CA HIS A 290 17.10 8.60 10.14
C HIS A 290 17.09 7.22 9.53
N TRP A 291 18.26 6.61 9.34
CA TRP A 291 18.41 5.27 8.76
C TRP A 291 18.90 4.27 9.79
N THR A 292 18.35 3.06 9.77
CA THR A 292 18.83 1.91 10.52
C THR A 292 18.93 0.69 9.62
N GLU A 293 19.90 -0.18 9.89
CA GLU A 293 20.10 -1.43 9.16
C GLU A 293 19.02 -2.44 9.53
N ILE A 294 18.60 -3.26 8.54
CA ILE A 294 17.59 -4.29 8.74
C ILE A 294 18.23 -5.68 8.89
N ASP A 295 17.84 -6.40 9.94
CA ASP A 295 18.08 -7.82 10.11
C ASP A 295 16.97 -8.64 9.45
N SER A 296 17.10 -8.90 8.15
CA SER A 296 16.12 -9.69 7.38
C SER A 296 16.27 -11.20 7.53
N SER A 297 17.06 -11.69 8.51
CA SER A 297 17.31 -13.13 8.69
C SER A 297 16.04 -13.93 9.02
N GLN A 298 15.06 -13.29 9.64
CA GLN A 298 13.72 -13.83 9.91
C GLN A 298 12.68 -13.43 8.85
N GLY A 299 13.10 -12.71 7.80
CA GLY A 299 12.24 -12.25 6.70
C GLY A 299 11.43 -10.98 6.96
N PHE A 300 11.55 -10.39 8.14
CA PHE A 300 10.86 -9.15 8.51
C PHE A 300 11.73 -7.90 8.32
N TRP A 301 11.09 -6.74 8.35
CA TRP A 301 11.72 -5.43 8.52
C TRP A 301 12.14 -5.21 9.97
N MET A 302 13.05 -6.06 10.46
CA MET A 302 13.50 -6.08 11.85
C MET A 302 14.73 -5.20 12.06
N PHE A 303 14.73 -4.39 13.12
CA PHE A 303 15.84 -3.54 13.52
C PHE A 303 16.06 -3.55 15.04
N GLU A 304 17.21 -3.05 15.48
CA GLU A 304 17.48 -2.83 16.90
C GLU A 304 16.55 -1.74 17.46
N SER A 305 15.89 -2.02 18.57
CA SER A 305 14.98 -1.11 19.26
C SER A 305 15.27 -1.16 20.76
N GLY A 306 16.51 -0.80 21.10
CA GLY A 306 17.08 -1.04 22.43
C GLY A 306 16.68 -0.06 23.52
N SER A 307 15.87 0.97 23.21
CA SER A 307 15.39 1.95 24.19
C SER A 307 13.95 2.37 23.93
N ALA A 308 13.26 2.69 25.01
CA ALA A 308 11.98 3.38 25.02
C ALA A 308 11.97 4.36 26.20
N SER A 309 11.14 5.40 26.13
CA SER A 309 11.02 6.37 27.21
C SER A 309 9.59 6.86 27.43
N VAL A 310 9.26 7.11 28.70
CA VAL A 310 7.99 7.70 29.15
C VAL A 310 8.32 8.99 29.89
N ASN A 311 7.88 10.14 29.37
CA ASN A 311 8.22 11.47 29.88
C ASN A 311 9.74 11.68 30.08
N GLY A 312 10.54 11.19 29.13
CA GLY A 312 12.01 11.26 29.16
C GLY A 312 12.69 10.31 30.15
N LYS A 313 11.94 9.48 30.88
CA LYS A 313 12.50 8.41 31.71
C LYS A 313 12.60 7.13 30.88
N ALA A 314 13.82 6.60 30.76
CA ALA A 314 14.06 5.33 30.06
C ALA A 314 13.31 4.16 30.72
N VAL A 315 12.72 3.30 29.88
CA VAL A 315 11.98 2.08 30.24
C VAL A 315 12.38 0.94 29.30
N GLY A 316 12.18 -0.31 29.73
CA GLY A 316 12.56 -1.50 28.96
C GLY A 316 14.01 -1.96 29.16
N LYS A 317 14.42 -2.93 28.33
CA LYS A 317 15.70 -3.63 28.42
C LYS A 317 16.58 -3.35 27.19
N SER A 318 17.88 -3.21 27.42
CA SER A 318 18.88 -3.11 26.35
C SER A 318 18.93 -4.38 25.49
N GLY A 319 19.11 -4.23 24.17
CA GLY A 319 19.24 -5.37 23.24
C GLY A 319 17.90 -5.91 22.75
N ASN A 320 16.83 -5.12 22.91
CA ASN A 320 15.53 -5.38 22.31
C ASN A 320 15.54 -5.10 20.80
N LYS A 321 14.72 -5.83 20.06
CA LYS A 321 14.49 -5.64 18.62
C LYS A 321 13.02 -5.35 18.37
N ALA A 322 12.73 -4.76 17.23
CA ALA A 322 11.37 -4.55 16.75
C ALA A 322 11.25 -4.83 15.25
N ILE A 323 10.05 -5.19 14.80
CA ILE A 323 9.66 -5.11 13.39
C ILE A 323 8.78 -3.89 13.17
N ALA A 324 8.89 -3.24 12.01
CA ALA A 324 7.88 -2.30 11.53
C ALA A 324 6.86 -3.04 10.66
N ASP A 325 5.59 -2.97 11.04
CA ASP A 325 4.56 -3.85 10.48
C ASP A 325 3.24 -3.11 10.16
N THR A 326 3.01 -2.81 8.88
CA THR A 326 1.77 -2.17 8.41
C THR A 326 0.55 -3.09 8.44
N GLY A 327 0.74 -4.41 8.60
CA GLY A 327 -0.35 -5.37 8.79
C GLY A 327 -0.79 -5.48 10.26
N THR A 328 -0.08 -4.81 11.18
CA THR A 328 -0.42 -4.76 12.59
C THR A 328 -0.91 -3.37 12.98
N THR A 329 -2.05 -3.25 13.67
CA THR A 329 -2.63 -1.97 14.08
C THR A 329 -1.94 -1.37 15.29
N LEU A 330 -1.67 -2.19 16.30
CA LEU A 330 -1.19 -1.71 17.59
C LEU A 330 0.34 -1.69 17.61
N ALA A 331 0.92 -0.87 18.50
CA ALA A 331 2.30 -1.06 18.89
C ALA A 331 2.35 -2.12 20.01
N LEU A 332 2.90 -3.30 19.71
CA LEU A 332 3.05 -4.39 20.66
C LEU A 332 4.47 -4.36 21.24
N VAL A 333 4.58 -4.01 22.53
CA VAL A 333 5.85 -3.81 23.22
C VAL A 333 5.99 -4.71 24.46
N ALA A 334 7.17 -4.78 25.05
CA ALA A 334 7.40 -5.56 26.26
C ALA A 334 6.52 -5.10 27.43
N ASP A 335 6.13 -6.04 28.30
CA ASP A 335 5.22 -5.78 29.43
C ASP A 335 5.69 -4.64 30.34
N ASP A 336 6.98 -4.56 30.64
CA ASP A 336 7.55 -3.52 31.49
C ASP A 336 7.47 -2.12 30.86
N VAL A 337 7.50 -2.04 29.53
CA VAL A 337 7.27 -0.81 28.78
C VAL A 337 5.79 -0.42 28.81
N CYS A 338 4.87 -1.37 28.59
CA CYS A 338 3.43 -1.14 28.72
C CYS A 338 3.06 -0.66 30.13
N GLU A 339 3.50 -1.38 31.16
CA GLU A 339 3.24 -1.04 32.56
C GLU A 339 3.70 0.39 32.88
N ALA A 340 4.90 0.77 32.41
CA ALA A 340 5.42 2.11 32.65
C ALA A 340 4.64 3.21 31.90
N LEU A 341 4.21 2.93 30.66
CA LEU A 341 3.37 3.84 29.88
C LEU A 341 2.02 4.06 30.57
N TYR A 342 1.29 2.99 30.87
CA TYR A 342 -0.05 3.10 31.44
C TYR A 342 -0.03 3.62 32.87
N ALA A 343 1.01 3.32 33.67
CA ALA A 343 1.19 3.95 34.98
C ALA A 343 1.30 5.49 34.93
N ALA A 344 1.68 6.05 33.77
CA ALA A 344 1.74 7.50 33.55
C ALA A 344 0.44 8.09 32.98
N ILE A 345 -0.57 7.27 32.64
CA ILE A 345 -1.87 7.70 32.12
C ILE A 345 -2.91 7.70 33.25
N PRO A 346 -3.50 8.86 33.61
CA PRO A 346 -4.46 8.94 34.70
C PRO A 346 -5.67 8.03 34.50
N GLY A 347 -5.95 7.20 35.52
CA GLY A 347 -7.12 6.32 35.55
C GLY A 347 -7.03 5.11 34.62
N SER A 348 -5.89 4.88 33.95
CA SER A 348 -5.69 3.67 33.16
C SER A 348 -5.74 2.40 34.03
N LYS A 349 -6.05 1.27 33.40
CA LYS A 349 -6.02 -0.06 34.01
C LYS A 349 -5.77 -1.12 32.95
N TYR A 350 -5.34 -2.30 33.37
CA TYR A 350 -5.51 -3.50 32.57
C TYR A 350 -6.95 -4.00 32.72
N ASP A 351 -7.60 -4.34 31.62
CA ASP A 351 -8.95 -4.88 31.59
C ASP A 351 -8.92 -6.35 31.17
N ASP A 352 -9.12 -7.26 32.14
CA ASP A 352 -9.06 -8.70 31.91
C ASP A 352 -10.11 -9.21 30.91
N GLN A 353 -11.23 -8.49 30.72
CA GLN A 353 -12.26 -8.88 29.76
C GLN A 353 -11.88 -8.52 28.33
N GLN A 354 -11.23 -7.37 28.15
CA GLN A 354 -10.71 -6.92 26.86
C GLN A 354 -9.30 -7.42 26.57
N GLN A 355 -8.66 -8.07 27.56
CA GLN A 355 -7.29 -8.58 27.52
C GLN A 355 -6.24 -7.51 27.15
N GLY A 356 -6.46 -6.27 27.57
CA GLY A 356 -5.58 -5.16 27.22
C GLY A 356 -5.70 -3.98 28.17
N TYR A 357 -4.74 -3.06 28.05
CA TYR A 357 -4.78 -1.79 28.76
C TYR A 357 -5.81 -0.84 28.16
N VAL A 358 -6.56 -0.20 29.05
CA VAL A 358 -7.57 0.81 28.73
C VAL A 358 -7.37 2.06 29.57
N PHE A 359 -7.85 3.21 29.09
CA PHE A 359 -7.85 4.47 29.85
C PHE A 359 -9.08 5.32 29.56
N PRO A 360 -9.48 6.27 30.44
CA PRO A 360 -10.76 6.96 30.28
C PRO A 360 -10.83 7.80 29.00
N THR A 361 -11.99 7.80 28.32
CA THR A 361 -12.25 8.70 27.17
C THR A 361 -12.28 10.18 27.55
N SER A 362 -12.35 10.49 28.86
CA SER A 362 -12.24 11.85 29.39
C SER A 362 -10.79 12.36 29.49
N THR A 363 -9.79 11.49 29.29
CA THR A 363 -8.37 11.88 29.33
C THR A 363 -8.05 12.85 28.20
N LYS A 364 -7.38 13.96 28.52
CA LYS A 364 -6.99 14.98 27.53
C LYS A 364 -5.60 14.72 27.00
N ALA A 365 -5.28 15.28 25.84
CA ALA A 365 -3.95 15.13 25.24
C ALA A 365 -2.83 15.67 26.15
N ASP A 366 -3.09 16.72 26.93
CA ASP A 366 -2.13 17.26 27.89
C ASP A 366 -1.86 16.32 29.08
N ASP A 367 -2.81 15.41 29.38
CA ASP A 367 -2.70 14.44 30.49
C ASP A 367 -2.01 13.13 30.05
N LEU A 368 -1.85 12.90 28.74
CA LEU A 368 -1.11 11.75 28.21
C LEU A 368 0.41 12.01 28.22
N PRO A 369 1.22 10.99 28.57
CA PRO A 369 2.67 11.12 28.59
C PRO A 369 3.25 11.29 27.19
N GLU A 370 4.46 11.85 27.11
CA GLU A 370 5.30 11.63 25.93
C GLU A 370 5.82 10.19 25.97
N PHE A 371 5.47 9.37 24.97
CA PHE A 371 5.96 8.01 24.84
C PHE A 371 6.80 7.87 23.58
N LYS A 372 8.00 7.30 23.73
CA LYS A 372 8.93 7.09 22.62
C LYS A 372 9.42 5.66 22.55
N VAL A 373 9.64 5.18 21.34
CA VAL A 373 10.25 3.88 21.03
C VAL A 373 11.42 4.08 20.06
N ALA A 374 12.45 3.26 20.15
CA ALA A 374 13.63 3.40 19.31
C ALA A 374 13.45 2.76 17.93
N VAL A 375 13.96 3.44 16.90
CA VAL A 375 14.27 2.89 15.58
C VAL A 375 15.77 2.97 15.39
N GLY A 376 16.46 1.84 15.53
CA GLY A 376 17.91 1.81 15.67
C GLY A 376 18.35 2.46 16.98
N ASP A 377 19.16 3.51 16.86
CA ASP A 377 19.72 4.28 17.97
C ASP A 377 18.97 5.58 18.28
N LYS A 378 17.84 5.85 17.60
CA LYS A 378 17.06 7.08 17.76
C LYS A 378 15.63 6.78 18.22
N GLU A 379 15.19 7.51 19.24
CA GLU A 379 13.82 7.45 19.75
C GLU A 379 12.86 8.34 18.95
N PHE A 380 11.69 7.78 18.61
CA PHE A 380 10.59 8.46 17.93
C PHE A 380 9.34 8.46 18.82
N VAL A 381 8.60 9.57 18.80
CA VAL A 381 7.35 9.73 19.55
C VAL A 381 6.25 8.90 18.90
N ILE A 382 5.47 8.19 19.71
CA ILE A 382 4.11 7.77 19.33
C ILE A 382 3.17 8.93 19.66
N GLN A 383 2.49 9.47 18.66
CA GLN A 383 1.61 10.61 18.84
C GLN A 383 0.47 10.26 19.82
N LYS A 384 0.11 11.25 20.63
CA LYS A 384 -0.75 11.04 21.80
C LYS A 384 -2.14 10.54 21.42
N GLU A 385 -2.68 11.00 20.30
CA GLU A 385 -3.98 10.52 19.83
C GLU A 385 -3.98 9.05 19.41
N ASP A 386 -2.83 8.50 19.05
CA ASP A 386 -2.67 7.10 18.67
C ASP A 386 -2.41 6.18 19.87
N LEU A 387 -2.16 6.75 21.04
CA LEU A 387 -2.30 6.00 22.29
C LEU A 387 -3.77 5.62 22.53
N ALA A 388 -4.74 6.36 21.97
CA ALA A 388 -6.16 6.01 21.98
C ALA A 388 -6.54 5.32 20.67
N PHE A 389 -6.62 3.98 20.66
CA PHE A 389 -6.97 3.26 19.44
C PHE A 389 -8.47 3.34 19.14
N ALA A 390 -9.28 2.60 19.90
CA ALA A 390 -10.71 2.46 19.66
C ALA A 390 -11.52 2.61 20.97
N PRO A 391 -12.74 3.16 20.93
CA PRO A 391 -13.59 3.21 22.12
C PRO A 391 -13.92 1.79 22.59
N ALA A 392 -13.61 1.50 23.84
CA ALA A 392 -14.07 0.33 24.58
C ALA A 392 -15.39 0.62 25.31
N GLU A 393 -16.01 -0.39 25.92
CA GLU A 393 -17.25 -0.23 26.70
C GLU A 393 -17.07 0.80 27.85
N ASP A 394 -18.16 1.31 28.42
CA ASP A 394 -18.16 2.17 29.62
C ASP A 394 -17.29 3.44 29.60
N GLY A 395 -17.05 4.00 28.41
CA GLY A 395 -16.31 5.25 28.26
C GLY A 395 -14.80 5.08 28.40
N TRP A 396 -14.29 3.90 28.05
CA TRP A 396 -12.86 3.62 27.98
C TRP A 396 -12.33 3.74 26.55
N TRP A 397 -11.07 4.14 26.39
CA TRP A 397 -10.26 3.90 25.20
C TRP A 397 -9.54 2.58 25.37
N TYR A 398 -9.59 1.70 24.37
CA TYR A 398 -8.61 0.65 24.21
C TYR A 398 -7.30 1.29 23.77
N GLY A 399 -6.21 0.98 24.48
CA GLY A 399 -4.94 1.62 24.24
C GLY A 399 -4.24 1.12 22.97
N GLY A 400 -3.61 2.03 22.24
CA GLY A 400 -2.88 1.76 20.99
C GLY A 400 -1.53 1.06 21.18
N VAL A 401 -1.06 0.96 22.43
CA VAL A 401 0.16 0.24 22.80
C VAL A 401 -0.21 -0.93 23.70
N GLN A 402 0.10 -2.16 23.34
CA GLN A 402 -0.25 -3.34 24.13
C GLN A 402 0.94 -4.27 24.32
N SER A 403 0.77 -5.26 25.18
CA SER A 403 1.78 -6.28 25.41
C SER A 403 2.02 -7.09 24.13
N ARG A 404 3.29 -7.33 23.79
CA ARG A 404 3.72 -8.30 22.77
C ARG A 404 3.59 -9.76 23.21
N GLY A 405 3.11 -10.00 24.42
CA GLY A 405 3.00 -11.32 25.01
C GLY A 405 4.34 -12.05 25.05
N SER A 406 4.37 -13.27 24.51
CA SER A 406 5.56 -14.12 24.51
C SER A 406 6.55 -13.84 23.36
N ASN A 407 6.28 -12.86 22.49
CA ASN A 407 7.19 -12.52 21.40
C ASN A 407 8.54 -12.00 21.94
N ASP A 408 9.61 -12.36 21.25
CA ASP A 408 10.99 -11.97 21.61
C ASP A 408 11.38 -10.59 21.08
N PHE A 409 10.63 -10.06 20.11
CA PHE A 409 10.73 -8.70 19.56
C PHE A 409 9.39 -7.95 19.65
N ASP A 410 9.47 -6.62 19.62
CA ASP A 410 8.31 -5.72 19.55
C ASP A 410 7.75 -5.66 18.12
N ILE A 411 6.45 -5.38 17.98
CA ILE A 411 5.81 -5.11 16.69
C ILE A 411 5.36 -3.66 16.70
N LEU A 412 6.02 -2.81 15.92
CA LEU A 412 5.66 -1.41 15.77
C LEU A 412 4.69 -1.26 14.60
N GLY A 413 3.40 -1.43 14.93
CA GLY A 413 2.28 -1.32 14.00
C GLY A 413 1.80 0.10 13.73
N ASP A 414 0.61 0.22 13.16
CA ASP A 414 0.00 1.47 12.69
C ASP A 414 -0.06 2.58 13.74
N ALA A 415 -0.27 2.24 15.02
CA ALA A 415 -0.22 3.20 16.13
C ALA A 415 1.13 3.93 16.20
N PHE A 416 2.23 3.25 15.88
CA PHE A 416 3.55 3.87 15.72
C PHE A 416 3.73 4.44 14.30
N LEU A 417 3.35 3.70 13.25
CA LEU A 417 3.62 4.08 11.86
C LEU A 417 2.89 5.36 11.43
N LYS A 418 1.74 5.69 12.05
CA LYS A 418 1.07 7.00 11.90
C LYS A 418 1.92 8.18 12.40
N SER A 419 2.86 7.94 13.32
CA SER A 419 3.71 8.99 13.91
C SER A 419 4.97 9.29 13.08
N ILE A 420 5.21 8.55 12.00
CA ILE A 420 6.37 8.70 11.14
C ILE A 420 5.99 8.71 9.66
N TYR A 421 6.91 9.18 8.83
CA TYR A 421 6.95 8.83 7.42
C TYR A 421 8.01 7.75 7.23
N ALA A 422 7.58 6.55 6.83
CA ALA A 422 8.42 5.35 6.78
C ALA A 422 8.95 5.08 5.36
N ILE A 423 10.23 4.71 5.27
CA ILE A 423 10.94 4.45 4.01
C ILE A 423 11.57 3.06 4.09
N TRP A 424 11.11 2.17 3.22
CA TRP A 424 11.45 0.76 3.19
C TRP A 424 12.43 0.51 2.04
N ASP A 425 13.72 0.67 2.31
CA ASP A 425 14.78 0.63 1.30
C ASP A 425 15.32 -0.79 1.13
N GLN A 426 14.63 -1.57 0.30
CA GLN A 426 14.92 -2.98 0.06
C GLN A 426 16.24 -3.16 -0.70
N GLY A 427 16.56 -2.26 -1.64
CA GLY A 427 17.82 -2.29 -2.39
C GLY A 427 19.07 -2.15 -1.49
N ASN A 428 18.98 -1.35 -0.43
CA ASN A 428 20.06 -1.19 0.54
C ASN A 428 19.85 -1.98 1.85
N THR A 429 18.74 -2.71 2.00
CA THR A 429 18.39 -3.47 3.23
C THR A 429 18.43 -2.60 4.49
N ARG A 430 17.72 -1.47 4.47
CA ARG A 430 17.64 -0.52 5.58
C ARG A 430 16.25 0.10 5.71
N PHE A 431 15.92 0.55 6.90
CA PHE A 431 14.69 1.27 7.20
C PHE A 431 14.99 2.72 7.52
N GLY A 432 14.26 3.63 6.88
CA GLY A 432 14.39 5.06 7.04
C GLY A 432 13.12 5.66 7.63
N CYS A 433 13.23 6.68 8.49
CA CYS A 433 12.06 7.42 8.93
C CYS A 433 12.36 8.86 9.33
N VAL A 434 11.32 9.70 9.27
CA VAL A 434 11.27 11.04 9.85
C VAL A 434 9.98 11.19 10.68
N PRO A 435 9.95 12.08 11.69
CA PRO A 435 8.72 12.34 12.43
C PRO A 435 7.61 12.90 11.53
N LYS A 436 6.39 12.40 11.70
CA LYS A 436 5.16 12.90 11.07
C LYS A 436 4.07 13.07 12.13
N ILE A 437 4.31 14.02 13.04
CA ILE A 437 3.43 14.28 14.19
C ILE A 437 2.39 15.34 13.86
N GLU A 438 1.12 15.03 14.14
CA GLU A 438 0.04 15.97 13.92
C GLU A 438 0.09 17.16 14.88
N LYS A 439 -0.14 18.37 14.34
CA LYS A 439 -0.11 19.63 15.12
C LYS A 439 -1.20 19.67 16.19
N THR A 440 -2.33 19.05 15.90
CA THR A 440 -3.50 18.98 16.76
C THR A 440 -3.70 17.51 17.10
N GLN A 441 -3.79 17.18 18.39
CA GLN A 441 -4.01 15.80 18.86
C GLN A 441 -5.48 15.65 19.24
N ASN A 442 -6.23 14.82 18.53
CA ASN A 442 -7.67 14.67 18.67
C ASN A 442 -8.06 13.36 19.36
N LEU A 443 -8.36 13.46 20.66
CA LEU A 443 -8.85 12.34 21.49
C LEU A 443 -10.38 12.26 21.56
N THR A 444 -11.09 12.92 20.65
CA THR A 444 -12.56 12.83 20.64
C THR A 444 -12.97 11.49 20.03
N PRO A 445 -13.76 10.66 20.74
CA PRO A 445 -14.27 9.43 20.17
C PRO A 445 -15.08 9.72 18.89
N PRO A 446 -14.88 8.95 17.80
CA PRO A 446 -15.62 9.13 16.55
C PRO A 446 -17.14 9.10 16.75
N SER A 447 -17.88 9.93 16.01
CA SER A 447 -19.33 10.06 16.15
C SER A 447 -20.06 8.78 15.71
N GLY A 448 -20.87 8.19 16.59
CA GLY A 448 -21.62 6.94 16.36
C GLY A 448 -21.23 5.77 17.28
N SER A 449 -20.38 6.01 18.27
CA SER A 449 -19.88 5.08 19.29
C SER A 449 -20.91 4.70 20.38
N ALA A 450 -22.19 5.06 20.22
CA ALA A 450 -23.23 4.63 21.15
C ALA A 450 -23.60 3.16 20.91
N THR A 451 -23.17 2.30 21.84
CA THR A 451 -23.72 0.97 22.17
C THR A 451 -23.68 -0.08 21.06
N GLY A 452 -22.68 -0.96 21.08
CA GLY A 452 -22.72 -2.21 20.33
C GLY A 452 -21.52 -3.11 20.58
N SER A 453 -21.72 -4.20 21.36
CA SER A 453 -20.69 -5.20 21.69
C SER A 453 -20.04 -5.87 20.46
N SER A 454 -20.65 -5.76 19.28
CA SER A 454 -20.20 -6.45 18.07
C SER A 454 -18.96 -5.84 17.41
N LYS A 455 -18.64 -4.56 17.64
CA LYS A 455 -17.49 -3.91 16.99
C LYS A 455 -16.16 -4.23 17.69
N ILE A 456 -16.16 -4.27 19.02
CA ILE A 456 -14.94 -4.57 19.81
C ILE A 456 -14.60 -6.07 19.75
N GLU A 457 -15.59 -6.98 19.74
CA GLU A 457 -15.34 -8.41 19.54
C GLU A 457 -14.69 -8.74 18.19
N THR A 458 -14.90 -7.91 17.16
CA THR A 458 -14.27 -8.08 15.84
C THR A 458 -12.82 -7.58 15.85
N ILE A 459 -12.54 -6.53 16.63
CA ILE A 459 -11.21 -5.95 16.83
C ILE A 459 -10.32 -6.90 17.64
N ASN A 460 -10.81 -7.45 18.76
CA ASN A 460 -10.03 -8.38 19.60
C ASN A 460 -9.75 -9.75 18.95
N ARG A 461 -10.40 -10.08 17.83
CA ARG A 461 -10.18 -11.34 17.09
C ARG A 461 -9.16 -11.20 15.95
N ARG A 462 -8.60 -10.01 15.76
CA ARG A 462 -7.60 -9.66 14.74
C ARG A 462 -6.19 -9.38 15.30
N TRP A 463 -5.95 -9.67 16.60
CA TRP A 463 -4.66 -9.47 17.27
C TRP A 463 -4.15 -10.74 17.94
#